data_AF-A0A1J8Q650-F1
#
_entry.id   AF-A0A1J8Q650-F1
#
_cell.length_a   1.000
_cell.length_b   1.000
_cell.length_c   1.000
_cell.angle_alpha   90.00
_cell.angle_beta   90.00
_cell.angle_gamma   90.00
#
_symmetry.space_group_name_H-M   'P 1'
#
loop_
_entity.id
_entity.type
_entity.pdbx_description
1 polymer ?
#
loop_
_entity_poly.entity_id
_entity_poly.type
_entity_poly.pdbx_seq_one_letter_code
_entity_poly.pdbx_strand_id
1 'polypeptide(L)'
;MRRRNVLPLSRSLRPPRRRSPRGGTWVAWGSDNREVPVRLCVPPTRFPTPSQQKRTSPTPSGNHFEIKCIDGTSSPYLALAALLGAGLLGIQSQAPLVEKNCTEAAAEMSEAERDAVGVRRRLPLTWEEARGALEGDEAMKGLFGGIVDGFLAAGRILDDLMNTPTTEAGRVQLLVENY
;
A
#
# COMPACT_ATOMS: atom_id res chain seq x y z
N MET A 1 -35.16 -23.07 -5.32
CA MET A 1 -34.98 -21.75 -4.66
C MET A 1 -34.04 -21.90 -3.46
N ARG A 2 -32.73 -21.67 -3.64
CA ARG A 2 -31.75 -21.74 -2.54
C ARG A 2 -31.43 -20.33 -2.04
N ARG A 3 -31.86 -20.00 -0.82
CA ARG A 3 -31.41 -18.81 -0.08
C ARG A 3 -29.95 -19.06 0.33
N ARG A 4 -29.01 -18.28 -0.22
CA ARG A 4 -27.64 -18.21 0.31
C ARG A 4 -27.62 -17.10 1.35
N ASN A 5 -27.56 -17.49 2.62
CA ASN A 5 -27.18 -16.61 3.72
C ASN A 5 -25.72 -16.19 3.49
N VAL A 6 -25.51 -14.89 3.42
CA VAL A 6 -24.19 -14.27 3.25
C VAL A 6 -23.65 -13.99 4.64
N LEU A 7 -22.64 -14.76 5.07
CA LEU A 7 -21.85 -14.46 6.26
C LEU A 7 -20.86 -13.31 5.94
N PRO A 8 -20.68 -12.34 6.83
CA PRO A 8 -19.74 -11.23 6.65
C PRO A 8 -18.40 -11.63 7.26
N LEU A 9 -17.39 -12.01 6.45
CA LEU A 9 -15.95 -12.04 6.78
C LEU A 9 -15.21 -12.87 5.71
N SER A 10 -15.04 -12.31 4.51
CA SER A 10 -14.12 -12.81 3.46
C SER A 10 -14.02 -11.82 2.30
N ARG A 11 -13.93 -10.52 2.63
CA ARG A 11 -14.01 -9.45 1.63
C ARG A 11 -12.65 -8.86 1.22
N SER A 12 -11.58 -9.16 1.95
CA SER A 12 -10.24 -8.60 1.67
C SER A 12 -9.44 -9.38 0.60
N LEU A 13 -9.65 -10.69 0.45
CA LEU A 13 -8.74 -11.55 -0.35
C LEU A 13 -9.40 -12.32 -1.50
N ARG A 14 -10.56 -11.88 -2.01
CA ARG A 14 -11.08 -12.42 -3.29
C ARG A 14 -10.42 -11.70 -4.46
N PRO A 15 -9.95 -12.42 -5.50
CA PRO A 15 -9.46 -11.76 -6.71
C PRO A 15 -10.61 -10.91 -7.29
N PRO A 16 -10.39 -9.61 -7.51
CA PRO A 16 -11.45 -8.70 -7.89
C PRO A 16 -12.02 -9.14 -9.25
N ARG A 17 -13.34 -9.38 -9.30
CA ARG A 17 -14.07 -9.33 -10.56
C ARG A 17 -13.76 -7.96 -11.19
N ARG A 18 -13.21 -7.98 -12.39
CA ARG A 18 -12.88 -6.82 -13.24
C ARG A 18 -13.88 -5.68 -13.03
N ARG A 19 -13.45 -4.64 -12.28
CA ARG A 19 -13.96 -3.26 -12.15
C ARG A 19 -13.89 -2.74 -10.71
N SER A 20 -12.68 -2.38 -10.30
CA SER A 20 -12.41 -1.14 -9.56
C SER A 20 -10.89 -0.94 -9.54
N PRO A 21 -10.31 -0.14 -10.44
CA PRO A 21 -8.96 0.37 -10.22
C PRO A 21 -9.15 1.39 -9.09
N ARG A 22 -8.82 1.01 -7.86
CA ARG A 22 -8.77 1.93 -6.73
C ARG A 22 -7.67 1.42 -5.81
N GLY A 23 -6.44 1.74 -6.17
CA GLY A 23 -5.25 1.41 -5.37
C GLY A 23 -4.21 0.61 -6.15
N GLY A 24 -3.52 1.28 -7.08
CA GLY A 24 -2.11 1.04 -7.39
C GLY A 24 -1.60 -0.38 -7.27
N THR A 25 -1.95 -1.27 -8.20
CA THR A 25 -1.43 -2.65 -8.24
C THR A 25 0.07 -2.73 -8.50
N TRP A 26 0.64 -1.67 -9.07
CA TRP A 26 2.04 -1.55 -9.44
C TRP A 26 2.72 -0.46 -8.62
N VAL A 27 3.99 -0.67 -8.31
CA VAL A 27 4.85 0.35 -7.69
C VAL A 27 5.02 1.49 -8.69
N ALA A 28 4.29 2.58 -8.47
CA ALA A 28 4.23 3.74 -9.34
C ALA A 28 3.90 5.00 -8.54
N TRP A 29 4.22 6.15 -9.12
CA TRP A 29 3.79 7.44 -8.59
C TRP A 29 3.24 8.33 -9.71
N GLY A 30 2.42 9.31 -9.35
CA GLY A 30 1.81 10.20 -10.32
C GLY A 30 1.26 11.49 -9.73
N SER A 31 1.32 12.57 -10.51
CA SER A 31 0.78 13.89 -10.17
C SER A 31 -0.73 13.90 -10.41
N ASP A 32 -1.49 14.15 -9.34
CA ASP A 32 -2.96 14.15 -9.32
C ASP A 32 -3.64 12.83 -9.77
N ASN A 33 -2.87 11.79 -10.11
CA ASN A 33 -3.37 10.49 -10.53
C ASN A 33 -3.88 9.68 -9.32
N ARG A 34 -5.16 9.30 -9.33
CA ARG A 34 -5.82 8.57 -8.24
C ARG A 34 -5.62 7.05 -8.31
N GLU A 35 -5.06 6.56 -9.40
CA GLU A 35 -4.94 5.13 -9.69
C GLU A 35 -3.58 4.53 -9.33
N VAL A 36 -2.62 5.38 -8.95
CA VAL A 36 -1.28 4.99 -8.49
C VAL A 36 -1.20 4.93 -6.96
N PRO A 37 -0.30 4.10 -6.40
CA PRO A 37 -0.19 3.96 -4.94
C PRO A 37 0.35 5.22 -4.25
N VAL A 38 1.24 5.96 -4.90
CA VAL A 38 1.80 7.23 -4.41
C VAL A 38 1.32 8.37 -5.30
N ARG A 39 0.48 9.26 -4.76
CA ARG A 39 -0.04 10.41 -5.50
C ARG A 39 0.55 11.70 -4.98
N LEU A 40 1.11 12.51 -5.88
CA LEU A 40 1.46 13.88 -5.59
C LEU A 40 0.23 14.76 -5.79
N CYS A 41 -0.36 15.24 -4.70
CA CYS A 41 -1.50 16.15 -4.71
C CYS A 41 -1.00 17.58 -4.88
N VAL A 42 -1.25 18.16 -6.05
CA VAL A 42 -0.95 19.56 -6.34
C VAL A 42 -2.22 20.40 -6.11
N PRO A 43 -2.14 21.53 -5.39
CA PRO A 43 -3.28 22.43 -5.22
C PRO A 43 -3.86 22.89 -6.57
N PRO A 44 -5.19 23.06 -6.67
CA PRO A 44 -5.82 23.46 -7.93
C PRO A 44 -5.37 24.85 -8.36
N THR A 45 -4.79 24.96 -9.55
CA THR A 45 -4.32 26.23 -10.13
C THR A 45 -5.45 27.04 -10.76
N ARG A 46 -6.61 26.41 -11.03
CA ARG A 46 -7.72 26.99 -11.81
C ARG A 46 -8.71 27.84 -10.99
N PHE A 47 -8.73 27.65 -9.66
CA PHE A 47 -9.49 28.49 -8.71
C PHE A 47 -8.63 28.73 -7.46
N PRO A 48 -7.60 29.58 -7.55
CA PRO A 48 -6.72 29.82 -6.43
C PRO A 48 -7.50 30.47 -5.28
N THR A 49 -7.35 29.93 -4.08
CA THR A 49 -7.88 30.57 -2.87
C THR A 49 -7.11 31.88 -2.63
N PRO A 50 -7.68 32.93 -2.00
CA PRO A 50 -6.96 34.20 -1.79
C PRO A 50 -5.62 34.05 -1.04
N SER A 51 -5.51 33.01 -0.19
CA SER A 51 -4.28 32.62 0.51
C SER A 51 -3.21 31.99 -0.41
N GLN A 52 -3.62 31.35 -1.50
CA GLN A 52 -2.74 30.75 -2.51
C GLN A 52 -2.22 31.81 -3.50
N GLN A 53 -3.03 32.80 -3.84
CA GLN A 53 -2.66 33.88 -4.77
C GLN A 53 -1.56 34.80 -4.23
N LYS A 54 -1.42 34.92 -2.91
CA LYS A 54 -0.38 35.73 -2.24
C LYS A 54 0.98 35.01 -2.11
N ARG A 55 1.04 33.70 -2.40
CA ARG A 55 2.26 32.90 -2.25
C ARG A 55 2.95 32.69 -3.61
N THR A 56 3.65 33.72 -4.07
CA THR A 56 4.56 33.71 -5.22
C THR A 56 5.92 33.07 -4.88
N SER A 57 5.94 32.00 -4.08
CA SER A 57 7.16 31.22 -3.86
C SER A 57 7.28 30.13 -4.92
N PRO A 58 8.48 29.85 -5.47
CA PRO A 58 8.70 28.77 -6.43
C PRO A 58 8.44 27.37 -5.85
N THR A 59 8.29 27.27 -4.52
CA THR A 59 7.82 26.11 -3.79
C THR A 59 6.30 26.16 -3.67
N PRO A 60 5.52 25.26 -4.30
CA PRO A 60 4.08 25.25 -4.18
C PRO A 60 3.71 24.86 -2.74
N SER A 61 3.38 25.85 -1.91
CA SER A 61 2.92 25.56 -0.55
C SER A 61 1.56 24.90 -0.63
N GLY A 62 1.46 23.63 -0.22
CA GLY A 62 0.23 22.83 -0.29
C GLY A 62 0.38 21.51 -1.03
N ASN A 63 1.53 21.26 -1.67
CA ASN A 63 1.83 19.93 -2.19
C ASN A 63 1.97 18.94 -1.04
N HIS A 64 1.31 17.79 -1.16
CA HIS A 64 1.50 16.67 -0.25
C HIS A 64 1.45 15.36 -1.02
N PHE A 65 2.02 14.32 -0.43
CA PHE A 65 1.92 12.97 -0.95
C PHE A 65 0.77 12.25 -0.26
N GLU A 66 -0.09 11.62 -1.06
CA GLU A 66 -1.13 10.70 -0.61
C GLU A 66 -0.64 9.27 -0.86
N ILE A 67 -0.56 8.46 0.20
CA ILE A 67 -0.16 7.05 0.14
C ILE A 67 -1.41 6.20 0.28
N LYS A 68 -1.76 5.47 -0.79
CA LYS A 68 -3.04 4.76 -0.90
C LYS A 68 -3.00 3.29 -0.51
N CYS A 69 -1.80 2.72 -0.35
CA CYS A 69 -1.62 1.30 -0.03
C CYS A 69 -1.80 0.95 1.45
N ILE A 70 -2.02 1.95 2.32
CA ILE A 70 -2.24 1.76 3.76
C ILE A 70 -3.74 1.62 4.00
N ASP A 71 -4.16 0.55 4.68
CA ASP A 71 -5.53 0.31 5.08
C ASP A 71 -5.74 0.42 6.60
N GLY A 72 -7.01 0.37 7.03
CA GLY A 72 -7.39 0.50 8.44
C GLY A 72 -7.07 -0.71 9.32
N THR A 73 -6.53 -1.79 8.78
CA THR A 73 -6.06 -2.96 9.55
C THR A 73 -4.60 -2.81 9.98
N SER A 74 -3.86 -1.90 9.36
CA SER A 74 -2.47 -1.61 9.71
C SER A 74 -2.34 -0.88 11.06
N SER A 75 -1.25 -1.15 11.78
CA SER A 75 -0.88 -0.34 12.94
C SER A 75 -0.44 1.05 12.45
N PRO A 76 -1.13 2.14 12.83
CA PRO A 76 -0.82 3.47 12.31
C PRO A 76 0.60 3.93 12.70
N TYR A 77 1.09 3.48 13.86
CA TYR A 77 2.44 3.76 14.32
C TYR A 77 3.50 3.09 13.45
N LEU A 78 3.33 1.79 13.17
CA LEU A 78 4.28 1.05 12.33
C LEU A 78 4.23 1.52 10.88
N ALA A 79 3.03 1.78 10.34
CA ALA A 79 2.87 2.27 8.98
C ALA A 79 3.52 3.66 8.79
N LEU A 80 3.29 4.59 9.73
CA LEU A 80 3.88 5.93 9.66
C LEU A 80 5.39 5.89 9.87
N ALA A 81 5.87 5.12 10.84
CA ALA A 81 7.30 4.96 11.07
C ALA A 81 7.98 4.37 9.82
N ALA A 82 7.35 3.38 9.18
CA ALA A 82 7.92 2.71 8.01
C ALA A 82 8.02 3.67 6.83
N LEU A 83 6.98 4.47 6.60
CA LEU A 83 6.95 5.49 5.56
C LEU A 83 8.03 6.55 5.79
N LEU A 84 8.14 7.07 7.01
CA LEU A 84 9.15 8.08 7.36
C LEU A 84 10.57 7.52 7.27
N GLY A 85 10.79 6.30 7.78
CA GLY A 85 12.08 5.62 7.74
C GLY A 85 12.55 5.35 6.30
N ALA A 86 11.68 4.79 5.47
CA ALA A 86 11.97 4.54 4.06
C ALA A 86 12.24 5.85 3.29
N GLY A 87 11.45 6.90 3.57
CA GLY A 87 11.66 8.23 2.98
C GLY A 87 12.99 8.86 3.37
N LEU A 88 13.34 8.82 4.67
CA LEU A 88 14.61 9.32 5.17
C LEU A 88 15.79 8.55 4.59
N LEU A 89 15.70 7.22 4.53
CA LEU A 89 16.73 6.37 3.93
C LEU A 89 16.93 6.69 2.45
N GLY A 90 15.85 6.91 1.69
CA GLY A 90 15.92 7.34 0.29
C GLY A 90 16.63 8.68 0.12
N ILE A 91 16.38 9.65 1.01
CA ILE A 91 17.06 10.95 1.02
C ILE A 91 18.55 10.78 1.37
N GLN A 92 18.87 10.03 2.43
CA GLN A 92 20.25 9.82 2.88
C GLN A 92 21.10 9.11 1.83
N SER A 93 20.53 8.12 1.15
CA SER A 93 21.19 7.37 0.07
C SER A 93 21.18 8.09 -1.28
N GLN A 94 20.53 9.26 -1.38
CA GLN A 94 20.32 9.98 -2.65
C GLN A 94 19.74 9.06 -3.74
N ALA A 95 18.78 8.22 -3.35
CA ALA A 95 18.20 7.22 -4.23
C ALA A 95 17.57 7.88 -5.47
N PRO A 96 17.97 7.49 -6.70
CA PRO A 96 17.40 8.07 -7.91
C PRO A 96 15.94 7.63 -8.06
N LEU A 97 15.06 8.59 -8.36
CA LEU A 97 13.69 8.30 -8.75
C LEU A 97 13.67 7.85 -10.22
N VAL A 98 13.69 6.54 -10.44
CA VAL A 98 13.76 5.94 -11.78
C VAL A 98 12.40 5.90 -12.48
N GLU A 99 11.32 5.86 -11.70
CA GLU A 99 9.94 5.88 -12.17
C GLU A 99 9.57 7.29 -12.65
N LYS A 100 8.98 7.38 -13.85
CA LYS A 100 8.44 8.63 -14.38
C LYS A 100 7.05 8.88 -13.81
N ASN A 101 6.63 10.15 -13.89
CA ASN A 101 5.27 10.56 -13.54
C ASN A 101 4.24 9.77 -14.38
N CYS A 102 3.48 8.90 -13.73
CA CYS A 102 2.46 8.08 -14.37
C CYS A 102 1.13 8.85 -14.42
N THR A 103 0.67 9.18 -15.62
CA THR A 103 -0.58 9.93 -15.86
C THR A 103 -1.80 9.03 -15.99
N GLU A 104 -1.59 7.76 -16.34
CA GLU A 104 -2.65 6.77 -16.56
C GLU A 104 -2.67 5.72 -15.45
N ALA A 105 -3.68 4.85 -15.44
CA ALA A 105 -3.71 3.75 -14.51
C ALA A 105 -2.67 2.69 -14.93
N ALA A 106 -1.65 2.45 -14.10
CA ALA A 106 -0.61 1.44 -14.40
C ALA A 106 -1.17 0.02 -14.64
N ALA A 107 -2.38 -0.27 -14.12
CA ALA A 107 -3.09 -1.51 -14.34
C ALA A 107 -3.71 -1.64 -15.75
N GLU A 108 -3.99 -0.52 -16.42
CA GLU A 108 -4.60 -0.46 -17.76
C GLU A 108 -3.54 -0.37 -18.87
N MET A 109 -2.34 0.10 -18.53
CA MET A 109 -1.20 0.15 -19.45
C MET A 109 -0.78 -1.25 -19.92
N SER A 110 -0.26 -1.34 -21.14
CA SER A 110 0.49 -2.50 -21.63
C SER A 110 1.84 -2.63 -20.91
N GLU A 111 2.50 -3.78 -21.08
CA GLU A 111 3.83 -4.00 -20.51
C GLU A 111 4.88 -3.04 -21.05
N ALA A 112 4.86 -2.79 -22.38
CA ALA A 112 5.76 -1.83 -23.02
C ALA A 112 5.56 -0.40 -22.50
N GLU A 113 4.31 0.02 -22.28
CA GLU A 113 4.00 1.34 -21.73
C GLU A 113 4.47 1.45 -20.27
N ARG A 114 4.28 0.39 -19.46
CA ARG A 114 4.77 0.33 -18.08
C ARG A 114 6.30 0.44 -18.02
N ASP A 115 7.00 -0.27 -18.88
CA ASP A 115 8.46 -0.19 -18.96
C ASP A 115 8.95 1.20 -19.38
N ALA A 116 8.22 1.88 -20.28
CA ALA A 116 8.56 3.23 -20.71
C ALA A 116 8.48 4.27 -19.58
N VAL A 117 7.61 4.04 -18.58
CA VAL A 117 7.49 4.85 -17.36
C VAL A 117 8.28 4.30 -16.17
N GLY A 118 9.01 3.19 -16.34
CA GLY A 118 9.83 2.57 -15.29
C GLY A 118 9.05 1.76 -14.26
N VAL A 119 7.76 1.50 -14.50
CA VAL A 119 6.89 0.75 -13.58
C VAL A 119 7.06 -0.75 -13.83
N ARG A 120 8.03 -1.36 -13.15
CA ARG A 120 8.40 -2.78 -13.37
C ARG A 120 7.94 -3.72 -12.27
N ARG A 121 7.68 -3.20 -11.08
CA ARG A 121 7.39 -4.00 -9.89
C ARG A 121 5.91 -3.95 -9.55
N ARG A 122 5.33 -5.12 -9.30
CA ARG A 122 3.96 -5.26 -8.82
C ARG A 122 3.97 -5.26 -7.28
N LEU A 123 2.93 -4.70 -6.66
CA LEU A 123 2.73 -4.88 -5.22
C LEU A 123 2.36 -6.35 -4.92
N PRO A 124 2.70 -6.85 -3.73
CA PRO A 124 2.29 -8.18 -3.28
C PRO A 124 0.78 -8.36 -3.40
N LEU A 125 0.36 -9.51 -3.93
CA LEU A 125 -1.05 -9.87 -4.09
C LEU A 125 -1.57 -10.70 -2.93
N THR A 126 -0.66 -11.37 -2.23
CA THR A 126 -0.98 -12.18 -1.08
C THR A 126 -0.19 -11.72 0.14
N TRP A 127 -0.73 -12.07 1.31
CA TRP A 127 -0.07 -11.81 2.59
C TRP A 127 1.30 -12.51 2.67
N GLU A 128 1.42 -13.72 2.13
CA GLU A 128 2.66 -14.50 2.13
C GLU A 128 3.74 -13.84 1.28
N GLU A 129 3.37 -13.32 0.10
CA GLU A 129 4.28 -12.53 -0.75
C GLU A 129 4.75 -11.27 -0.03
N ALA A 130 3.85 -10.56 0.68
CA ALA A 130 4.21 -9.36 1.42
C ALA A 130 5.15 -9.66 2.60
N ARG A 131 4.90 -10.76 3.32
CA ARG A 131 5.75 -11.24 4.42
C ARG A 131 7.13 -11.65 3.90
N GLY A 132 7.20 -12.38 2.79
CA GLY A 132 8.46 -12.76 2.15
C GLY A 132 9.25 -11.55 1.66
N ALA A 133 8.57 -10.53 1.12
CA ALA A 133 9.22 -9.27 0.73
C ALA A 133 9.84 -8.56 1.93
N LEU A 134 9.13 -8.48 3.07
CA LEU A 134 9.66 -7.89 4.31
C LEU A 134 10.81 -8.72 4.90
N GLU A 135 10.71 -10.06 4.83
CA GLU A 135 11.76 -10.97 5.31
C GLU A 135 13.06 -10.84 4.50
N GLY A 136 13.00 -10.43 3.23
CA GLY A 136 14.18 -10.13 2.41
C GLY A 136 14.67 -8.67 2.49
N ASP A 137 13.97 -7.79 3.21
CA ASP A 137 14.26 -6.36 3.21
C ASP A 137 15.23 -5.96 4.34
N GLU A 138 16.51 -5.99 4.02
CA GLU A 138 17.58 -5.61 4.95
C GLU A 138 17.55 -4.13 5.35
N ALA A 139 17.02 -3.26 4.49
CA ALA A 139 16.88 -1.84 4.81
C ALA A 139 15.81 -1.64 5.90
N MET A 140 14.66 -2.28 5.75
CA MET A 140 13.60 -2.23 6.76
C MET A 140 14.01 -2.91 8.08
N LYS A 141 14.74 -4.03 8.02
CA LYS A 141 15.34 -4.64 9.21
C LYS A 141 16.34 -3.71 9.89
N GLY A 142 17.18 -3.02 9.12
CA GLY A 142 18.11 -2.03 9.66
C GLY A 142 17.40 -0.85 10.35
N LEU A 143 16.27 -0.40 9.80
CA LEU A 143 15.49 0.71 10.36
C LEU A 143 14.74 0.35 11.65
N PHE A 144 14.19 -0.85 11.73
CA PHE A 144 13.28 -1.28 12.81
C PHE A 144 13.90 -2.27 13.79
N GLY A 145 15.05 -2.85 13.46
CA GLY A 145 15.71 -3.89 14.24
C GLY A 145 14.77 -5.08 14.51
N GLY A 146 14.85 -5.61 15.74
CA GLY A 146 14.08 -6.79 16.16
C GLY A 146 12.57 -6.62 16.16
N ILE A 147 12.03 -5.42 15.94
CA ILE A 147 10.59 -5.23 15.73
C ILE A 147 10.13 -5.98 14.47
N VAL A 148 10.95 -6.01 13.41
CA VAL A 148 10.63 -6.75 12.18
C VAL A 148 10.54 -8.24 12.47
N ASP A 149 11.49 -8.78 13.21
CA ASP A 149 11.49 -10.21 13.58
C ASP A 149 10.27 -10.58 14.40
N GLY A 150 9.89 -9.73 15.37
CA GLY A 150 8.68 -9.90 16.15
C GLY A 150 7.41 -9.85 15.30
N PHE A 151 7.34 -8.91 14.35
CA PHE A 151 6.22 -8.80 13.41
C PHE A 151 6.10 -10.03 12.51
N LEU A 152 7.21 -10.50 11.95
CA LEU A 152 7.26 -11.72 11.13
C LEU A 152 6.89 -12.96 11.95
N ALA A 153 7.36 -13.06 13.20
CA ALA A 153 7.01 -14.16 14.10
C ALA A 153 5.52 -14.18 14.45
N ALA A 154 4.93 -13.04 14.82
CA ALA A 154 3.49 -12.93 15.06
C ALA A 154 2.68 -13.31 13.81
N GLY A 155 3.15 -12.88 12.64
CA GLY A 155 2.55 -13.23 11.36
C GLY A 155 2.61 -14.73 11.03
N ARG A 156 3.65 -15.46 11.46
CA ARG A 156 3.75 -16.92 11.34
C ARG A 156 2.76 -17.63 12.27
N ILE A 157 2.67 -17.19 13.52
CA ILE A 157 1.71 -17.74 14.48
C ILE A 157 0.26 -17.58 13.97
N LEU A 158 -0.07 -16.40 13.43
CA LEU A 158 -1.39 -16.16 12.86
C LEU A 158 -1.69 -17.09 11.68
N ASP A 159 -0.71 -17.31 10.81
CA ASP A 159 -0.81 -18.21 9.65
C ASP A 159 -1.09 -19.66 10.09
N ASP A 160 -0.34 -20.15 11.09
CA ASP A 160 -0.53 -21.48 11.67
C ASP A 160 -1.94 -21.64 12.29
N LEU A 161 -2.40 -20.63 13.03
CA LEU A 161 -3.75 -20.61 13.61
C LEU A 161 -4.83 -20.66 12.53
N MET A 162 -4.69 -19.88 11.45
CA MET A 162 -5.68 -19.80 10.38
C MET A 162 -5.71 -21.06 9.50
N ASN A 163 -4.58 -21.74 9.34
CA ASN A 163 -4.45 -22.96 8.54
C ASN A 163 -4.75 -24.25 9.33
N THR A 164 -4.89 -24.17 10.65
CA THR A 164 -5.29 -25.31 11.48
C THR A 164 -6.64 -25.85 11.00
N PRO A 165 -6.75 -27.15 10.61
CA PRO A 165 -7.99 -27.71 10.09
C PRO A 165 -9.08 -27.71 11.18
N THR A 166 -9.95 -26.73 11.10
CA THR A 166 -11.09 -26.54 12.02
C THR A 166 -12.40 -26.51 11.23
N THR A 167 -13.48 -26.96 11.88
CA THR A 167 -14.84 -26.77 11.37
C THR A 167 -15.16 -25.27 11.30
N GLU A 168 -16.16 -24.89 10.49
CA GLU A 168 -16.58 -23.49 10.36
C GLU A 168 -16.94 -22.86 11.73
N ALA A 169 -17.54 -23.65 12.64
CA ALA A 169 -17.80 -23.25 14.02
C ALA A 169 -16.51 -23.04 14.85
N GLY A 170 -15.51 -23.92 14.68
CA GLY A 170 -14.21 -23.77 15.34
C GLY A 170 -13.45 -22.52 14.89
N ARG A 171 -13.56 -22.14 13.61
CA ARG A 171 -12.97 -20.89 13.10
C ARG A 171 -13.63 -19.64 13.67
N VAL A 172 -14.95 -19.64 13.81
CA VAL A 172 -15.69 -18.52 14.43
C VAL A 172 -15.31 -18.40 15.91
N GLN A 173 -15.18 -19.51 16.62
CA GLN A 173 -14.78 -19.50 18.03
C GLN A 173 -13.34 -18.99 18.21
N LEU A 174 -12.39 -19.42 17.39
CA LEU A 174 -11.02 -18.89 17.36
C LEU A 174 -10.99 -17.37 17.14
N LEU A 175 -11.84 -16.85 16.26
CA LEU A 175 -11.94 -15.41 16.02
C LEU A 175 -12.51 -14.66 17.22
N VAL A 176 -13.48 -15.23 17.94
CA VAL A 176 -14.08 -14.60 19.14
C VAL A 176 -13.12 -14.62 20.33
N GLU A 177 -12.33 -15.67 20.50
CA GLU A 177 -11.41 -15.81 21.63
C GLU A 177 -10.15 -14.92 21.50
N ASN A 178 -9.84 -14.46 20.28
CA ASN A 178 -8.63 -13.69 19.99
C ASN A 178 -8.89 -12.22 19.55
N TYR A 179 -10.12 -11.72 19.71
CA TYR A 179 -10.52 -10.32 19.46
C TYR A 179 -11.16 -9.71 20.70
#